data_AF-A4I2I7-F1
#
_entry.id   AF-A4I2I7-F1
#
_cell.length_a   1.000
_cell.length_b   1.000
_cell.length_c   1.000
_cell.angle_alpha   90.00
_cell.angle_beta   90.00
_cell.angle_gamma   90.00
#
_symmetry.space_group_name_H-M   'P 1'
#
loop_
_entity.id
_entity.type
_entity.pdbx_description
1 polymer ?
#
loop_
_entity_poly.entity_id
_entity_poly.type
_entity_poly.pdbx_seq_one_letter_code
_entity_poly.pdbx_strand_id
1 'polypeptide(L)'
;MSAAREDSAPCAVPSKLWRECLKQYDYGPDRPKGACEAHRTKFYDCVKDWTARTQHKSYSYTQFELPKSCGHEAEKLHQCMMMNMFEVSHCQRDMAVLKRCAARADPEVRKYLQDDEAIADLENDIEEATGLKRLWYKAIGKL
;
A
#
# COMPACT_ATOMS: atom_id res chain seq x y z
N MET A 1 29.87 27.84 9.13
CA MET A 1 28.46 28.04 9.50
C MET A 1 27.61 27.37 8.44
N SER A 2 27.12 26.15 8.69
CA SER A 2 26.38 25.37 7.70
C SER A 2 25.02 24.99 8.29
N ALA A 3 23.97 25.54 7.67
CA ALA A 3 22.55 25.28 7.94
C ALA A 3 22.28 23.77 8.11
N ALA A 4 21.63 23.31 9.18
CA ALA A 4 20.18 23.43 9.37
C ALA A 4 19.37 22.93 8.15
N ARG A 5 19.75 21.79 7.56
CA ARG A 5 18.90 21.04 6.61
C ARG A 5 18.35 19.79 7.28
N GLU A 6 17.17 19.94 7.86
CA GLU A 6 16.00 19.04 7.77
C GLU A 6 16.23 17.56 7.38
N ASP A 7 17.01 16.79 8.14
CA ASP A 7 16.89 15.32 8.09
C ASP A 7 15.74 14.87 9.02
N SER A 8 14.51 15.24 8.66
CA SER A 8 13.29 14.80 9.36
C SER A 8 12.96 13.31 9.10
N ALA A 9 13.64 12.69 8.13
CA ALA A 9 13.41 11.29 7.75
C ALA A 9 14.71 10.46 7.92
N PRO A 10 14.86 9.68 9.01
CA PRO A 10 16.11 9.01 9.41
C PRO A 10 16.65 8.00 8.39
N CYS A 11 15.81 7.54 7.46
CA CYS A 11 16.16 6.57 6.42
C CYS A 11 15.90 7.10 5.00
N ALA A 12 15.89 8.43 4.80
CA ALA A 12 15.62 9.05 3.51
C ALA A 12 16.57 8.58 2.39
N VAL A 13 17.88 8.48 2.68
CA VAL A 13 18.90 8.06 1.71
C VAL A 13 18.68 6.62 1.23
N PRO A 14 18.63 5.59 2.09
CA PRO A 14 18.42 4.22 1.62
C PRO A 14 17.03 4.06 0.99
N SER A 15 16.02 4.79 1.47
CA SER A 15 14.69 4.82 0.86
C SER A 15 14.71 5.38 -0.57
N LYS A 16 15.47 6.45 -0.82
CA LYS A 16 15.66 7.02 -2.16
C LYS A 16 16.38 6.04 -3.08
N LEU A 17 17.47 5.42 -2.63
CA LEU A 17 18.19 4.42 -3.43
C LEU A 17 17.32 3.23 -3.80
N TRP A 18 16.51 2.75 -2.86
CA TRP A 18 15.57 1.68 -3.14
C TRP A 18 14.51 2.09 -4.17
N ARG A 19 13.89 3.26 -4.02
CA ARG A 19 12.93 3.79 -5.01
C ARG A 19 13.54 3.99 -6.39
N GLU A 20 14.76 4.52 -6.48
CA GLU A 20 15.43 4.70 -7.77
C GLU A 20 15.74 3.36 -8.44
N CYS A 21 16.14 2.34 -7.68
CA CYS A 21 16.25 0.99 -8.21
C CYS A 21 14.90 0.49 -8.76
N LEU A 22 13.81 0.68 -8.01
CA LEU A 22 12.47 0.29 -8.45
C LEU A 22 11.99 1.05 -9.70
N LYS A 23 12.36 2.33 -9.88
CA LYS A 23 12.00 3.09 -11.09
C LYS A 23 12.72 2.58 -12.33
N GLN A 24 13.98 2.19 -12.19
CA GLN A 24 14.74 1.56 -13.27
C GLN A 24 14.30 0.12 -13.51
N TYR A 25 13.71 -0.50 -12.48
CA TYR A 25 13.10 -1.81 -12.53
C TYR A 25 11.65 -1.71 -12.98
N ASP A 26 11.48 -1.61 -14.29
CA ASP A 26 10.20 -1.90 -14.91
C ASP A 26 9.84 -3.37 -14.61
N TYR A 27 8.62 -3.64 -14.12
CA TYR A 27 8.16 -4.96 -13.63
C TYR A 27 7.96 -5.99 -14.76
N GLY A 28 8.78 -5.93 -15.80
CA GLY A 28 8.75 -6.85 -16.93
C GLY A 28 9.12 -8.29 -16.53
N PRO A 29 8.56 -9.30 -17.23
CA PRO A 29 8.75 -10.72 -16.92
C PRO A 29 10.20 -11.21 -17.05
N ASP A 30 11.05 -10.46 -17.75
CA ASP A 30 12.41 -10.88 -18.14
C ASP A 30 13.50 -10.54 -17.12
N ARG A 31 13.15 -10.04 -15.92
CA ARG A 31 14.12 -9.53 -14.96
C ARG A 31 14.34 -10.50 -13.78
N PRO A 32 15.59 -10.66 -13.31
CA PRO A 32 15.91 -11.59 -12.23
C PRO A 32 15.28 -11.13 -10.92
N LYS A 33 14.55 -12.05 -10.28
CA LYS A 33 14.00 -11.88 -8.93
C LYS A 33 15.08 -11.36 -7.99
N GLY A 34 14.82 -10.23 -7.33
CA GLY A 34 15.71 -9.67 -6.30
C GLY A 34 16.75 -8.67 -6.78
N ALA A 35 16.64 -8.10 -7.99
CA ALA A 35 17.58 -7.07 -8.46
C ALA A 35 17.75 -5.87 -7.50
N CYS A 36 16.66 -5.47 -6.82
CA CYS A 36 16.69 -4.38 -5.84
C CYS A 36 16.82 -4.85 -4.38
N GLU A 37 17.08 -6.14 -4.13
CA GLU A 37 17.07 -6.71 -2.77
C GLU A 37 18.16 -6.07 -1.88
N ALA A 38 19.34 -5.76 -2.44
CA ALA A 38 20.40 -5.09 -1.67
C ALA A 38 20.00 -3.69 -1.18
N HIS A 39 19.26 -2.92 -2.00
CA HIS A 39 18.76 -1.60 -1.61
C HIS A 39 17.61 -1.70 -0.61
N ARG A 40 16.73 -2.70 -0.80
CA ARG A 40 15.65 -3.03 0.12
C ARG A 40 16.20 -3.38 1.51
N THR A 41 17.19 -4.26 1.60
CA THR A 41 17.84 -4.66 2.86
C THR A 41 18.43 -3.45 3.58
N LYS A 42 19.19 -2.60 2.88
CA LYS A 42 19.75 -1.36 3.46
C LYS A 42 18.67 -0.43 4.04
N PHE A 43 17.53 -0.32 3.36
CA PHE A 43 16.41 0.48 3.87
C PHE A 43 15.81 -0.12 5.14
N TYR A 44 15.47 -1.41 5.12
CA TYR A 44 14.87 -2.03 6.30
C TYR A 44 15.83 -2.16 7.48
N ASP A 45 17.13 -2.32 7.25
CA ASP A 45 18.12 -2.32 8.33
C ASP A 45 18.23 -0.95 8.98
N CYS A 46 18.23 0.13 8.18
CA CYS A 46 18.12 1.48 8.73
C CYS A 46 16.85 1.66 9.57
N VAL A 47 15.70 1.17 9.09
CA VAL A 47 14.42 1.28 9.83
C VAL A 47 14.49 0.47 11.13
N LYS A 48 15.00 -0.77 11.11
CA LYS A 48 15.19 -1.60 12.30
C LYS A 48 16.08 -0.91 13.33
N ASP A 49 17.24 -0.40 12.90
CA ASP A 49 18.20 0.28 13.77
C ASP A 49 17.64 1.59 14.33
N TRP A 50 16.88 2.33 13.52
CA TRP A 50 16.22 3.54 13.98
C TRP A 50 15.13 3.23 15.00
N THR A 51 14.23 2.29 14.71
CA THR A 51 13.15 1.87 15.62
C THR A 51 13.69 1.35 16.95
N ALA A 52 14.76 0.53 16.92
CA ALA A 52 15.41 0.03 18.12
C ALA A 52 15.96 1.18 18.99
N ARG A 53 16.58 2.19 18.36
CA ARG A 53 17.18 3.33 19.07
C ARG A 53 16.16 4.33 19.60
N THR A 54 15.09 4.62 18.87
CA THR A 54 14.15 5.71 19.20
C THR A 54 12.88 5.25 19.89
N GLN A 55 12.40 4.04 19.60
CA GLN A 55 11.15 3.51 20.15
C GLN A 55 11.39 2.43 21.21
N HIS A 56 12.65 2.01 21.41
CA HIS A 56 13.04 0.92 22.33
C HIS A 56 12.26 -0.39 22.08
N LYS A 57 11.95 -0.67 20.82
CA LYS A 57 11.22 -1.87 20.37
C LYS A 57 11.93 -2.50 19.18
N SER A 58 11.79 -3.80 19.02
CA SER A 58 12.16 -4.46 17.78
C SER A 58 11.19 -4.08 16.67
N TYR A 59 11.73 -3.79 15.49
CA TYR A 59 10.90 -3.62 14.30
C TYR A 59 10.16 -4.93 14.00
N SER A 60 8.84 -4.86 13.84
CA SER A 60 8.02 -6.00 13.42
C SER A 60 7.38 -5.71 12.08
N TYR A 61 7.74 -6.48 11.06
CA TYR A 61 7.14 -6.35 9.72
C TYR A 61 5.63 -6.61 9.75
N THR A 62 5.15 -7.40 10.72
CA THR A 62 3.72 -7.70 10.92
C THR A 62 2.87 -6.46 11.21
N GLN A 63 3.47 -5.36 11.66
CA GLN A 63 2.78 -4.07 11.83
C GLN A 63 2.40 -3.42 10.50
N PHE A 64 3.02 -3.87 9.41
CA PHE A 64 2.79 -3.38 8.05
C PHE A 64 2.20 -4.47 7.14
N GLU A 65 1.95 -5.66 7.69
CA GLU A 65 1.22 -6.68 6.96
C GLU A 65 -0.24 -6.27 6.85
N LEU A 66 -0.76 -6.39 5.65
CA LEU A 66 -2.18 -6.26 5.44
C LEU A 66 -2.90 -7.34 6.30
N PRO A 67 -3.91 -6.95 7.09
CA PRO A 67 -4.72 -7.91 7.83
C PRO A 67 -5.23 -9.02 6.92
N LYS A 68 -5.16 -10.28 7.38
CA LYS A 68 -5.63 -11.45 6.61
C LYS A 68 -7.08 -11.30 6.11
N SER A 69 -7.92 -10.57 6.86
CA SER A 69 -9.30 -10.26 6.48
C SER A 69 -9.42 -9.48 5.17
N CYS A 70 -8.38 -8.76 4.76
CA CYS A 70 -8.33 -7.99 3.52
C CYS A 70 -7.67 -8.76 2.36
N GLY A 71 -7.41 -10.07 2.53
CA GLY A 71 -6.73 -10.88 1.51
C GLY A 71 -7.50 -10.97 0.19
N HIS A 72 -8.84 -10.91 0.24
CA HIS A 72 -9.68 -10.93 -0.95
C HIS A 72 -9.54 -9.65 -1.78
N GLU A 73 -9.55 -8.50 -1.13
CA GLU A 73 -9.33 -7.19 -1.75
C GLU A 73 -7.91 -7.08 -2.31
N ALA A 74 -6.92 -7.63 -1.60
CA ALA A 74 -5.53 -7.66 -2.07
C ALA A 74 -5.38 -8.51 -3.33
N GLU A 75 -6.02 -9.67 -3.39
CA GLU A 75 -6.01 -10.54 -4.57
C GLU A 75 -6.68 -9.86 -5.77
N LYS A 76 -7.81 -9.16 -5.58
CA LYS A 76 -8.45 -8.39 -6.66
C LYS A 76 -7.54 -7.30 -7.22
N LEU A 77 -6.89 -6.54 -6.34
CA LEU A 77 -5.93 -5.53 -6.76
C LEU A 77 -4.76 -6.19 -7.51
N HIS A 78 -4.25 -7.32 -7.02
CA HIS A 78 -3.19 -8.07 -7.68
C HIS A 78 -3.59 -8.51 -9.10
N GLN A 79 -4.78 -9.09 -9.26
CA GLN A 79 -5.31 -9.49 -10.57
C GLN A 79 -5.48 -8.29 -11.51
N CYS A 80 -6.00 -7.16 -11.01
CA CYS A 80 -6.10 -5.94 -11.81
C CYS A 80 -4.72 -5.48 -12.30
N MET A 81 -3.73 -5.44 -11.40
CA MET A 81 -2.36 -5.06 -11.77
C MET A 81 -1.78 -6.02 -12.81
N MET A 82 -1.95 -7.33 -12.64
CA MET A 82 -1.48 -8.33 -13.60
C MET A 82 -2.09 -8.13 -15.00
N MET A 83 -3.39 -7.82 -15.08
CA MET A 83 -4.07 -7.60 -16.36
C MET A 83 -3.67 -6.28 -17.04
N ASN A 84 -3.36 -5.25 -16.26
CA ASN A 84 -3.02 -3.92 -16.78
C ASN A 84 -1.52 -3.63 -16.74
N MET A 85 -0.67 -4.66 -16.80
CA MET A 85 0.79 -4.51 -16.84
C MET A 85 1.35 -3.67 -15.68
N PHE A 86 0.74 -3.76 -14.49
CA PHE A 86 1.07 -3.01 -13.28
C PHE A 86 0.87 -1.49 -13.38
N GLU A 87 0.10 -1.01 -14.35
CA GLU A 87 -0.34 0.38 -14.42
C GLU A 87 -1.39 0.68 -13.35
N VAL A 88 -0.93 1.27 -12.24
CA VAL A 88 -1.77 1.56 -11.06
C VAL A 88 -2.94 2.50 -11.38
N SER A 89 -2.79 3.38 -12.38
CA SER A 89 -3.86 4.25 -12.89
C SER A 89 -5.13 3.48 -13.29
N HIS A 90 -4.99 2.26 -13.80
CA HIS A 90 -6.12 1.41 -14.19
C HIS A 90 -6.77 0.65 -13.03
N CYS A 91 -6.10 0.59 -11.88
CA CYS A 91 -6.52 -0.18 -10.71
C CYS A 91 -6.83 0.69 -9.48
N GLN A 92 -7.10 1.98 -9.68
CA GLN A 92 -7.35 2.93 -8.58
C GLN A 92 -8.55 2.52 -7.72
N ARG A 93 -9.61 1.96 -8.33
CA ARG A 93 -10.79 1.49 -7.59
C ARG A 93 -10.45 0.32 -6.67
N ASP A 94 -9.77 -0.71 -7.18
CA ASP A 94 -9.35 -1.86 -6.36
C ASP A 94 -8.38 -1.43 -5.25
N MET A 95 -7.51 -0.47 -5.53
CA MET A 95 -6.62 0.14 -4.54
C MET A 95 -7.41 0.85 -3.43
N ALA A 96 -8.41 1.66 -3.78
CA ALA A 96 -9.27 2.35 -2.81
C ALA A 96 -10.04 1.36 -1.92
N VAL A 97 -10.56 0.27 -2.50
CA VAL A 97 -11.24 -0.79 -1.77
C VAL A 97 -10.30 -1.47 -0.76
N LEU A 98 -9.07 -1.78 -1.19
CA LEU A 98 -8.05 -2.37 -0.31
C LEU A 98 -7.67 -1.43 0.84
N LYS A 99 -7.41 -0.15 0.53
CA LYS A 99 -7.13 0.91 1.52
C LYS A 99 -8.23 1.02 2.56
N ARG A 100 -9.50 1.05 2.12
CA ARG A 100 -10.67 1.06 3.00
C ARG A 100 -10.71 -0.16 3.91
N CYS A 101 -10.41 -1.35 3.40
CA CYS A 101 -10.34 -2.56 4.23
C CYS A 101 -9.26 -2.45 5.30
N ALA A 102 -8.06 -2.00 4.92
CA ALA A 102 -6.95 -1.79 5.86
C ALA A 102 -7.31 -0.76 6.96
N ALA A 103 -7.92 0.37 6.59
CA ALA A 103 -8.39 1.39 7.53
C ALA A 103 -9.50 0.89 8.48
N ARG A 104 -10.31 -0.10 8.06
CA ARG A 104 -11.30 -0.73 8.95
C ARG A 104 -10.64 -1.61 10.01
N ALA A 105 -9.58 -2.32 9.63
CA ALA A 105 -8.91 -3.29 10.48
C ALA A 105 -7.83 -2.70 11.40
N ASP A 106 -7.18 -1.61 11.00
CA ASP A 106 -6.07 -1.00 11.74
C ASP A 106 -6.32 0.51 12.01
N PRO A 107 -6.39 0.93 13.29
CA PRO A 107 -6.58 2.34 13.66
C PRO A 107 -5.45 3.28 13.21
N GLU A 108 -4.20 2.82 13.16
CA GLU A 108 -3.08 3.62 12.67
C GLU A 108 -3.24 3.85 11.16
N VAL A 109 -3.53 2.79 10.40
CA VAL A 109 -3.80 2.91 8.95
C VAL A 109 -4.97 3.86 8.68
N ARG A 110 -6.03 3.79 9.49
CA ARG A 110 -7.16 4.73 9.39
C ARG A 110 -6.72 6.18 9.55
N LYS A 111 -5.88 6.46 10.55
CA LYS A 111 -5.36 7.80 10.80
C LYS A 111 -4.51 8.30 9.63
N TYR A 112 -3.67 7.45 9.05
CA TYR A 112 -2.86 7.81 7.88
C TYR A 112 -3.70 8.06 6.61
N LEU A 113 -4.87 7.45 6.50
CA LEU A 113 -5.75 7.53 5.33
C LEU A 113 -6.98 8.44 5.53
N GLN A 114 -7.02 9.24 6.60
CA GLN A 114 -8.20 10.03 6.96
C GLN A 114 -8.62 11.04 5.86
N ASP A 115 -7.65 11.52 5.07
CA ASP A 115 -7.83 12.52 4.01
C ASP A 115 -7.67 11.89 2.59
N ASP A 116 -7.78 10.57 2.47
CA ASP A 116 -7.64 9.87 1.19
C ASP A 116 -8.91 10.06 0.33
N GLU A 117 -8.82 10.94 -0.68
CA GLU A 117 -9.93 11.27 -1.60
C GLU A 117 -10.55 10.03 -2.24
N ALA A 118 -9.75 9.02 -2.58
CA ALA A 118 -10.26 7.81 -3.24
C ALA A 118 -11.13 6.95 -2.31
N ILE A 119 -10.88 6.98 -0.99
CA ILE A 119 -11.74 6.33 -0.01
C ILE A 119 -13.05 7.12 0.15
N ALA A 120 -12.95 8.45 0.26
CA ALA A 120 -14.12 9.32 0.37
C ALA A 120 -15.06 9.16 -0.84
N ASP A 121 -14.52 9.16 -2.06
CA ASP A 121 -15.28 8.93 -3.29
C ASP A 121 -15.96 7.55 -3.30
N LEU A 122 -15.26 6.51 -2.84
CA LEU A 122 -15.82 5.16 -2.74
C LEU A 122 -16.96 5.06 -1.71
N GLU A 123 -16.90 5.80 -0.62
CA GLU A 123 -17.95 5.84 0.39
C GLU A 123 -19.17 6.66 -0.05
N ASN A 124 -18.94 7.68 -0.89
CA ASN A 124 -19.98 8.49 -1.51
C ASN A 124 -20.57 7.86 -2.79
N ASP A 125 -19.97 6.79 -3.32
CA ASP A 125 -20.51 6.03 -4.45
C ASP A 125 -21.88 5.46 -4.06
N ILE A 126 -22.92 6.01 -4.68
CA ILE A 126 -24.33 5.68 -4.44
C ILE A 126 -24.57 4.16 -4.58
N GLU A 127 -23.87 3.47 -5.47
CA GLU A 127 -24.02 2.01 -5.65
C GLU A 127 -23.51 1.21 -4.44
N GLU A 128 -22.44 1.67 -3.78
CA GLU A 128 -21.89 1.06 -2.56
C GLU A 128 -22.73 1.42 -1.34
N ALA A 129 -23.17 2.68 -1.22
CA ALA A 129 -23.91 3.19 -0.07
C ALA A 129 -25.36 2.65 0.00
N THR A 130 -26.05 2.54 -1.14
CA THR A 130 -27.46 2.13 -1.18
C THR A 130 -27.65 0.62 -1.30
N GLY A 131 -26.58 -0.13 -1.60
CA GLY A 131 -26.68 -1.56 -1.91
C GLY A 131 -27.54 -1.84 -3.14
N LEU A 132 -27.78 -0.86 -4.02
CA LEU A 132 -28.60 -1.02 -5.23
C LEU A 132 -28.11 -2.19 -6.09
N LYS A 133 -26.79 -2.35 -6.20
CA LYS A 133 -26.15 -3.46 -6.90
C LYS A 133 -26.48 -4.82 -6.27
N ARG A 134 -26.57 -4.89 -4.94
CA ARG A 134 -26.99 -6.08 -4.19
C ARG A 134 -28.48 -6.38 -4.41
N LEU A 135 -29.32 -5.34 -4.44
CA LEU A 135 -30.75 -5.47 -4.80
C LEU A 135 -30.92 -5.96 -6.24
N TRP A 136 -30.15 -5.44 -7.17
CA TRP A 136 -30.17 -5.84 -8.57
C TRP A 136 -29.67 -7.29 -8.76
N TYR A 137 -28.54 -7.69 -8.15
CA TYR A 137 -28.07 -9.07 -8.18
C TYR A 137 -29.05 -10.08 -7.59
N LYS A 138 -29.76 -9.68 -6.51
CA LYS A 138 -30.85 -10.47 -5.92
C LYS A 138 -32.03 -10.59 -6.88
N ALA A 139 -32.38 -9.51 -7.60
CA ALA A 139 -33.47 -9.51 -8.58
C ALA A 139 -33.18 -10.39 -9.81
N ILE A 140 -31.92 -10.49 -10.24
CA ILE A 140 -31.51 -11.32 -11.40
C ILE A 140 -31.03 -12.73 -11.03
N GLY A 141 -31.12 -13.13 -9.75
CA GLY A 141 -30.78 -14.47 -9.29
C GLY A 141 -29.29 -14.83 -9.35
N LYS A 142 -28.39 -13.84 -9.22
CA LYS A 142 -26.93 -14.05 -9.22
C LYS A 142 -26.29 -13.98 -7.82
N LEU A 143 -27.11 -13.99 -6.76
CA LEU A 143 -26.71 -14.00 -5.35
C LEU A 143 -27.19 -15.27 -4.65
#